data_AF-A0A3N0IZZ1-F1
#
_entry.id   AF-A0A3N0IZZ1-F1
#
_cell.length_a   1.000
_cell.length_b   1.000
_cell.length_c   1.000
_cell.angle_alpha   90.00
_cell.angle_beta   90.00
_cell.angle_gamma   90.00
#
_symmetry.space_group_name_H-M   'P 1'
#
loop_
_entity.id
_entity.type
_entity.pdbx_description
1 polymer ?
#
loop_
_entity_poly.entity_id
_entity_poly.type
_entity_poly.pdbx_seq_one_letter_code
_entity_poly.pdbx_strand_id
1 'polypeptide(L)'
;MGDFSNRVFEVVRRIPHGKVASYGQVGRLIGAPRSARYVGYALHANPDPGAEVNNIPCHRVVFKDGGLCKGFAFGGPDVQREMLEAEGVTFADDEHVDMDACQWDGHAEDGDGGTVPTAPPADFDWERELGD
;
A
#
# COMPACT_ATOMS: atom_id res chain seq x y z
N MET A 1 -15.08 -10.26 -1.79
CA MET A 1 -13.63 -10.23 -2.07
C MET A 1 -13.03 -11.57 -1.73
N GLY A 2 -12.02 -12.03 -2.47
CA GLY A 2 -11.21 -13.19 -2.08
C GLY A 2 -10.20 -12.84 -0.99
N ASP A 3 -9.68 -13.86 -0.32
CA ASP A 3 -8.71 -13.73 0.79
C ASP A 3 -7.50 -12.84 0.44
N PHE A 4 -6.94 -13.00 -0.76
CA PHE A 4 -5.82 -12.18 -1.26
C PHE A 4 -6.11 -10.67 -1.22
N SER A 5 -7.29 -10.24 -1.68
CA SER A 5 -7.65 -8.82 -1.71
C SER A 5 -7.80 -8.25 -0.31
N ASN A 6 -8.38 -9.02 0.62
CA ASN A 6 -8.54 -8.59 2.02
C ASN A 6 -7.17 -8.34 2.66
N ARG A 7 -6.20 -9.25 2.45
CA ARG A 7 -4.82 -9.07 2.94
C ARG A 7 -4.13 -7.85 2.34
N VAL A 8 -4.32 -7.60 1.04
CA VAL A 8 -3.82 -6.38 0.40
C VAL A 8 -4.39 -5.14 1.11
N PHE A 9 -5.70 -5.11 1.35
CA PHE A 9 -6.35 -3.97 2.00
C PHE A 9 -5.89 -3.77 3.44
N GLU A 10 -5.74 -4.84 4.21
CA GLU A 10 -5.22 -4.78 5.58
C GLU A 10 -3.81 -4.19 5.65
N VAL A 11 -2.91 -4.58 4.74
CA VAL A 11 -1.56 -3.99 4.68
C VAL A 11 -1.62 -2.53 4.25
N VAL A 12 -2.42 -2.18 3.24
CA VAL A 12 -2.52 -0.80 2.74
C VAL A 12 -3.10 0.15 3.79
N ARG A 13 -4.05 -0.31 4.61
CA ARG A 13 -4.60 0.47 5.75
C ARG A 13 -3.53 0.84 6.79
N ARG A 14 -2.44 0.08 6.87
CA ARG A 14 -1.35 0.31 7.82
C ARG A 14 -0.28 1.26 7.32
N ILE A 15 -0.30 1.64 6.03
CA ILE A 15 0.68 2.60 5.49
C ILE A 15 0.43 3.95 6.17
N PRO A 16 1.39 4.52 6.92
CA PRO A 16 1.19 5.78 7.63
C PRO A 16 0.92 6.94 6.68
N HIS A 17 0.27 7.97 7.19
CA HIS A 17 0.12 9.25 6.50
C HIS A 17 1.51 9.84 6.18
N GLY A 18 1.69 10.34 4.96
CA GLY A 18 2.98 10.88 4.51
C GLY A 18 4.01 9.81 4.11
N LYS A 19 3.63 8.53 4.12
CA LYS A 19 4.45 7.41 3.65
C LYS A 19 3.79 6.69 2.48
N VAL A 20 4.62 6.05 1.65
CA VAL A 20 4.17 5.26 0.50
C VAL A 20 4.76 3.86 0.51
N ALA A 21 4.09 2.91 -0.12
CA ALA A 21 4.62 1.57 -0.36
C ALA A 21 4.60 1.24 -1.85
N SER A 22 5.54 0.42 -2.31
CA SER A 22 5.46 -0.11 -3.68
C SER A 22 4.51 -1.30 -3.76
N TYR A 23 3.87 -1.54 -4.91
CA TYR A 23 3.08 -2.76 -5.15
C TYR A 23 3.84 -4.05 -4.82
N GLY A 24 5.15 -4.08 -5.13
CA GLY A 24 6.01 -5.21 -4.83
C GLY A 24 6.26 -5.39 -3.34
N GLN A 25 6.36 -4.29 -2.58
CA GLN A 25 6.48 -4.31 -1.12
C GLN A 25 5.20 -4.84 -0.48
N VAL A 26 4.03 -4.34 -0.88
CA VAL A 26 2.74 -4.85 -0.41
C VAL A 26 2.63 -6.36 -0.67
N GLY A 27 2.97 -6.82 -1.87
CA GLY A 27 3.00 -8.24 -2.21
C GLY A 27 3.91 -9.08 -1.30
N ARG A 28 5.07 -8.55 -0.90
CA ARG A 28 5.96 -9.23 0.06
C ARG A 28 5.37 -9.27 1.47
N LEU A 29 4.77 -8.17 1.93
CA LEU A 29 4.20 -8.05 3.27
C LEU A 29 3.02 -9.00 3.48
N ILE A 30 2.22 -9.26 2.44
CA ILE A 30 1.13 -10.25 2.49
C ILE A 30 1.61 -11.70 2.27
N GLY A 31 2.92 -11.96 2.23
CA GLY A 31 3.47 -13.30 2.01
C GLY A 31 3.36 -13.83 0.57
N ALA A 32 3.01 -12.98 -0.40
CA ALA A 32 2.86 -13.34 -1.81
C ALA A 32 3.90 -12.62 -2.70
N PRO A 33 5.21 -12.93 -2.60
CA PRO A 33 6.23 -12.26 -3.39
C PRO A 33 5.98 -12.41 -4.90
N ARG A 34 6.34 -11.38 -5.68
CA ARG A 34 6.11 -11.29 -7.15
C ARG A 34 4.64 -11.16 -7.56
N SER A 35 3.74 -10.83 -6.64
CA SER A 35 2.31 -10.60 -6.90
C SER A 35 1.93 -9.14 -7.21
N ALA A 36 2.90 -8.24 -7.46
CA ALA A 36 2.66 -6.80 -7.60
C ALA A 36 1.50 -6.44 -8.57
N ARG A 37 1.37 -7.17 -9.68
CA ARG A 37 0.27 -6.98 -10.64
C ARG A 37 -1.10 -7.33 -10.05
N TYR A 38 -1.19 -8.40 -9.25
CA TYR A 38 -2.40 -8.81 -8.56
C TYR A 38 -2.76 -7.86 -7.42
N VAL A 39 -1.76 -7.28 -6.73
CA VAL A 39 -1.99 -6.17 -5.79
C VAL A 39 -2.67 -5.01 -6.52
N GLY A 40 -2.18 -4.63 -7.70
CA GLY A 40 -2.83 -3.61 -8.54
C GLY A 40 -4.28 -3.93 -8.87
N TYR A 41 -4.59 -5.18 -9.23
CA TYR A 41 -5.98 -5.60 -9.48
C TYR A 41 -6.86 -5.53 -8.22
N ALA A 42 -6.34 -5.94 -7.07
CA ALA A 42 -7.06 -5.83 -5.80
C ALA A 42 -7.36 -4.35 -5.47
N LEU A 43 -6.38 -3.46 -5.61
CA LEU A 43 -6.54 -2.03 -5.34
C LEU A 43 -7.44 -1.31 -6.35
N HIS A 44 -7.49 -1.77 -7.60
CA HIS A 44 -8.47 -1.28 -8.56
C HIS A 44 -9.91 -1.63 -8.17
N ALA A 45 -10.09 -2.77 -7.49
CA ALA A 45 -11.37 -3.20 -6.94
C ALA A 45 -11.60 -2.72 -5.49
N ASN A 46 -10.84 -1.73 -5.01
CA ASN A 46 -10.97 -1.22 -3.64
C ASN A 46 -12.43 -0.78 -3.34
N PRO A 47 -13.10 -1.39 -2.34
CA PRO A 47 -14.50 -1.09 -2.04
C PRO A 47 -14.69 0.23 -1.27
N ASP A 48 -13.63 0.76 -0.67
CA ASP A 48 -13.69 1.90 0.24
C ASP A 48 -12.47 2.82 0.07
N PRO A 49 -12.36 3.52 -1.07
CA PRO A 49 -11.25 4.43 -1.35
C PRO A 49 -11.34 5.72 -0.51
N GLY A 50 -10.18 6.22 -0.08
CA GLY A 50 -10.10 7.48 0.66
C GLY A 50 -8.88 7.51 1.57
N ALA A 51 -8.75 8.59 2.36
CA ALA A 51 -7.63 8.81 3.27
C ALA A 51 -8.03 8.84 4.75
N GLU A 52 -9.32 8.71 5.07
CA GLU A 52 -9.80 8.70 6.46
C GLU A 52 -9.51 7.37 7.15
N VAL A 53 -9.62 7.34 8.48
CA VAL A 53 -9.30 6.18 9.35
C VAL A 53 -9.94 4.86 8.88
N ASN A 54 -11.16 4.91 8.33
CA ASN A 54 -11.88 3.71 7.91
C ASN A 54 -11.69 3.36 6.43
N ASN A 55 -11.03 4.20 5.63
CA ASN A 55 -10.81 3.92 4.21
C ASN A 55 -9.58 3.03 3.97
N ILE A 56 -9.44 2.59 2.72
CA ILE A 56 -8.24 1.92 2.21
C ILE A 56 -7.48 2.95 1.36
N PRO A 57 -6.34 3.47 1.83
CA PRO A 57 -5.59 4.55 1.18
C PRO A 57 -4.76 4.03 0.01
N CYS A 58 -5.43 3.60 -1.05
CA CYS A 58 -4.77 3.02 -2.22
C CYS A 58 -3.87 4.02 -2.98
N HIS A 59 -4.06 5.33 -2.80
CA HIS A 59 -3.16 6.37 -3.33
C HIS A 59 -1.75 6.31 -2.74
N ARG A 60 -1.59 5.76 -1.53
CA ARG A 60 -0.27 5.52 -0.90
C ARG A 60 0.52 4.38 -1.56
N VAL A 61 -0.02 3.69 -2.56
CA VAL A 61 0.66 2.61 -3.28
C VAL A 61 1.13 3.07 -4.66
N VAL A 62 2.45 3.06 -4.87
CA VAL A 62 3.12 3.59 -6.08
C VAL A 62 3.95 2.52 -6.80
N PHE A 63 4.43 2.84 -8.01
CA PHE A 63 5.37 1.96 -8.72
C PHE A 63 6.72 1.88 -7.98
N LYS A 64 7.53 0.88 -8.33
CA LYS A 64 8.79 0.57 -7.62
C LYS A 64 9.79 1.73 -7.67
N ASP A 65 9.76 2.50 -8.75
CA ASP A 65 10.57 3.69 -9.02
C ASP A 65 9.95 4.97 -8.43
N GLY A 66 8.85 4.87 -7.68
CA GLY A 66 8.11 6.01 -7.16
C GLY A 66 7.07 6.57 -8.13
N GLY A 67 6.95 6.00 -9.33
CA GLY A 67 6.02 6.49 -10.34
C GLY A 67 4.56 6.41 -9.90
N LEU A 68 3.79 7.43 -10.27
CA LEU A 68 2.34 7.49 -10.01
C LEU A 68 1.56 6.53 -10.92
N CYS A 69 0.41 6.07 -10.42
CA CYS A 69 -0.49 5.18 -11.14
C CYS A 69 -1.28 5.92 -12.22
N LYS A 70 -0.91 5.70 -13.49
CA LYS A 70 -1.61 6.29 -14.65
C LYS A 70 -3.10 5.93 -14.74
N GLY A 71 -3.49 4.78 -14.19
CA GLY A 71 -4.87 4.27 -14.18
C GLY A 71 -5.51 4.32 -12.80
N PHE A 72 -5.16 5.29 -11.96
CA PHE A 72 -5.72 5.42 -10.63
C PHE A 72 -7.26 5.53 -10.72
N ALA A 73 -7.95 4.58 -10.07
CA ALA A 73 -9.38 4.30 -10.30
C ALA A 73 -10.32 5.50 -10.00
N PHE A 74 -9.81 6.55 -9.36
CA PHE A 74 -10.59 7.69 -8.86
C PHE A 74 -10.22 9.04 -9.50
N GLY A 75 -9.44 9.06 -10.59
CA GLY A 75 -9.16 10.30 -11.32
C GLY A 75 -7.79 10.41 -11.96
N GLY A 76 -7.04 9.32 -12.06
CA GLY A 76 -5.73 9.31 -12.71
C GLY A 76 -4.59 9.81 -11.82
N PRO A 77 -3.39 9.99 -12.40
CA PRO A 77 -2.17 10.28 -11.65
C PRO A 77 -2.21 11.64 -10.94
N ASP A 78 -2.90 12.63 -11.50
CA ASP A 78 -3.01 13.98 -10.89
C ASP A 78 -3.75 13.92 -9.55
N VAL A 79 -4.86 13.19 -9.47
CA VAL A 79 -5.60 13.00 -8.21
C VAL A 79 -4.77 12.22 -7.20
N GLN A 80 -4.03 11.19 -7.65
CA GLN A 80 -3.13 10.48 -6.74
C GLN A 80 -2.05 11.43 -6.18
N ARG A 81 -1.50 12.31 -7.02
CA ARG A 81 -0.52 13.31 -6.62
C ARG A 81 -1.10 14.26 -5.58
N GLU A 82 -2.24 14.87 -5.85
CA GLU A 82 -2.91 15.80 -4.93
C GLU A 82 -3.16 15.18 -3.55
N MET A 83 -3.63 13.92 -3.52
CA MET A 83 -3.83 13.20 -2.27
C MET A 83 -2.52 12.96 -1.52
N LEU A 84 -1.44 12.58 -2.22
CA LEU A 84 -0.12 12.36 -1.62
C LEU A 84 0.50 13.68 -1.11
N GLU A 85 0.40 14.76 -1.88
CA GLU A 85 0.88 16.09 -1.48
C GLU A 85 0.11 16.63 -0.27
N ALA A 86 -1.20 16.41 -0.21
CA ALA A 86 -2.02 16.74 0.97
C ALA A 86 -1.57 16.00 2.23
N GLU A 87 -0.95 14.82 2.06
CA GLU A 87 -0.35 14.07 3.16
C GLU A 87 1.09 14.45 3.51
N GLY A 88 1.69 15.39 2.76
CA GLY A 88 3.08 15.81 2.93
C GLY A 88 4.12 14.88 2.30
N VAL A 89 3.71 14.03 1.36
CA VAL A 89 4.66 13.20 0.58
C VAL A 89 5.46 14.09 -0.36
N THR A 90 6.78 13.93 -0.34
CA THR A 90 7.71 14.65 -1.21
C THR A 90 7.88 13.93 -2.54
N PHE A 91 8.09 14.71 -3.59
CA PHE A 91 8.26 14.22 -4.95
C PHE A 91 9.66 14.52 -5.47
N ALA A 92 10.26 13.54 -6.17
CA ALA A 92 11.53 13.71 -6.85
C ALA A 92 11.36 14.52 -8.16
N ASP A 93 10.22 14.36 -8.81
CA ASP A 93 9.81 15.11 -10.01
C ASP A 93 8.27 15.16 -10.17
N ASP A 94 7.78 15.56 -11.34
CA ASP A 94 6.36 15.71 -11.63
C ASP A 94 5.58 14.37 -11.64
N GLU A 95 6.26 13.24 -11.83
CA GLU A 95 5.64 11.91 -11.97
C GLU A 95 6.08 10.90 -10.90
N HIS A 96 7.11 11.21 -10.09
CA HIS A 96 7.71 10.28 -9.14
C HIS A 96 7.79 10.83 -7.71
N VAL A 97 7.35 10.00 -6.77
CA VAL A 97 7.58 10.20 -5.33
C VAL A 97 9.06 10.06 -5.01
N ASP A 98 9.57 10.86 -4.08
CA ASP A 98 10.88 10.65 -3.48
C ASP A 98 10.83 9.43 -2.56
N MET A 99 11.18 8.26 -3.13
CA MET A 99 11.14 6.99 -2.42
C MET A 99 12.15 6.93 -1.27
N ASP A 100 13.28 7.64 -1.35
CA ASP A 100 14.28 7.64 -0.27
C ASP A 100 13.74 8.35 0.98
N ALA A 101 12.94 9.40 0.79
CA ALA A 101 12.31 10.13 1.90
C ALA A 101 11.01 9.50 2.41
N CYS A 102 10.17 9.01 1.49
CA CYS A 102 8.78 8.67 1.77
C CYS A 102 8.47 7.17 1.80
N GLN A 103 9.38 6.30 1.37
CA GLN A 103 9.07 4.87 1.40
C GLN A 103 8.87 4.39 2.84
N TRP A 104 7.74 3.70 3.04
CA TRP A 104 7.40 3.04 4.28
C TRP A 104 8.38 1.90 4.53
N ASP A 105 8.91 1.80 5.75
CA ASP A 105 9.81 0.71 6.17
C ASP A 105 9.07 -0.62 6.42
N GLY A 106 7.74 -0.58 6.42
CA GLY A 106 6.92 -1.74 6.74
C GLY A 106 6.66 -1.89 8.24
N HIS A 107 6.79 -0.85 9.07
CA HIS A 107 6.36 -0.89 10.46
C HIS A 107 5.28 0.17 10.70
N ALA A 108 4.17 -0.20 11.35
CA ALA A 108 3.18 0.79 11.73
C ALA A 108 3.81 1.74 12.77
N GLU A 109 3.67 3.06 12.58
CA GLU A 109 4.04 4.02 13.60
C GLU A 109 2.95 4.01 14.68
N ASP A 110 3.15 3.21 15.74
CA ASP A 110 2.37 3.34 16.95
C ASP A 110 3.02 4.38 17.87
N GLY A 111 2.21 5.32 18.38
CA GLY A 111 2.60 6.41 19.30
C GLY A 111 3.08 5.96 20.69
N ASP A 112 3.65 4.78 20.83
CA ASP A 112 4.29 4.28 22.05
C ASP A 112 5.27 3.14 21.72
N GLY A 113 6.45 3.47 21.16
CA GLY A 113 7.70 2.72 21.30
C GLY A 113 7.77 1.23 20.89
N GLY A 114 6.73 0.66 20.27
CA GLY A 114 6.66 -0.75 19.91
C GLY A 114 6.57 -0.95 18.40
N THR A 115 7.63 -1.45 17.77
CA THR A 115 7.58 -1.89 16.37
C THR A 115 6.71 -3.14 16.27
N VAL A 116 5.47 -3.02 15.78
CA VAL A 116 4.66 -4.21 15.47
C VAL A 116 5.18 -4.82 14.15
N PRO A 117 5.61 -6.10 14.13
CA PRO A 117 5.97 -6.76 12.89
C PRO A 117 4.76 -6.82 11.94
N THR A 118 4.95 -6.43 10.69
CA THR A 118 3.88 -6.39 9.67
C THR A 118 3.82 -7.63 8.80
N ALA A 119 4.78 -8.55 8.97
CA ALA A 119 4.62 -9.92 8.50
C ALA A 119 3.69 -10.66 9.47
N PRO A 120 2.79 -11.54 8.97
CA PRO A 120 2.10 -12.45 9.86
C PRO A 120 3.12 -13.31 10.63
N PRO A 121 2.73 -13.85 11.79
CA PRO A 121 3.59 -14.70 12.60
C PRO A 121 4.29 -15.78 11.77
N ALA A 122 5.51 -16.16 12.14
CA ALA A 122 6.29 -17.16 11.40
C ALA A 122 5.59 -18.53 11.31
N ASP A 123 4.61 -18.78 12.18
CA ASP A 123 3.76 -19.97 12.27
C ASP A 123 2.40 -19.80 11.56
N PHE A 124 2.19 -18.71 10.83
CA PHE A 124 0.95 -18.49 10.07
C PHE A 124 0.90 -19.39 8.82
N ASP A 125 -0.01 -20.36 8.84
CA ASP A 125 -0.16 -21.38 7.80
C ASP A 125 -0.94 -20.85 6.59
N TRP A 126 -0.18 -20.43 5.58
CA TRP A 126 -0.71 -19.90 4.33
C TRP A 126 -1.44 -20.93 3.48
N GLU A 127 -1.05 -22.21 3.53
CA GLU A 127 -1.65 -23.26 2.69
C GLU A 127 -3.05 -23.63 3.19
N ARG A 128 -3.25 -23.57 4.51
CA ARG A 128 -4.54 -23.84 5.14
C ARG A 128 -5.58 -22.75 4.94
N GLU A 129 -5.15 -21.49 4.88
CA GLU A 129 -6.06 -20.32 4.75
C GLU A 129 -6.39 -19.98 3.29
N LEU A 130 -5.49 -20.32 2.34
CA LEU A 130 -5.63 -19.99 0.91
C LEU A 130 -6.29 -21.08 0.06
N GLY A 131 -7.03 -22.01 0.67
CA GLY A 131 -7.58 -23.21 0.03
C GLY A 131 -7.97 -23.04 -1.46
N ASP A 132 -7.54 -24.03 -2.26
CA ASP A 132 -7.64 -24.18 -3.72
C ASP A 132 -8.68 -23.31 -4.48
#